data_AF-A0A3D0LSQ7-F1
#
_entry.id   AF-A0A3D0LSQ7-F1
#
_cell.length_a   1.000
_cell.length_b   1.000
_cell.length_c   1.000
_cell.angle_alpha   90.00
_cell.angle_beta   90.00
_cell.angle_gamma   90.00
#
_symmetry.space_group_name_H-M   'P 1'
#
loop_
_entity.id
_entity.type
_entity.pdbx_description
1 polymer ?
#
loop_
_entity_poly.entity_id
_entity_poly.type
_entity_poly.pdbx_seq_one_letter_code
_entity_poly.pdbx_strand_id
1 'polypeptide(L)'
;MIKIFSALVLTVLCITSAFAGDAAVKQAVQARLPNAVIKSIAPTPYAGLYEVVTPRELFYTDAQADFFFVGSLIDAKTMRNLTQERMEAMRRVRFDRLPFALALKMVHGNGQRRLVVFSDPDCPYCKRLEAELEKINNLTVYTFLYPIPSLHPTAPAKARAIWCARNRIKAWETWMRRGVLPRGKARCATPLAKIARLAAKIRVSGTPTLVFPDGHVVTGFVPVARLEKMLNAATAAAAAAK
;
A
#
# COMPACT_ATOMS: atom_id res chain seq x y z
N MET A 1 8.93 8.87 76.20
CA MET A 1 8.59 7.79 75.24
C MET A 1 8.09 8.45 73.96
N ILE A 2 8.91 8.40 72.92
CA ILE A 2 8.72 9.03 71.60
C ILE A 2 8.15 7.98 70.66
N LYS A 3 7.02 8.24 69.97
CA LYS A 3 6.74 7.63 68.66
C LYS A 3 5.94 8.58 67.76
N ILE A 4 6.69 9.15 66.84
CA ILE A 4 6.28 9.82 65.60
C ILE A 4 5.72 8.74 64.66
N PHE A 5 4.55 8.95 64.06
CA PHE A 5 4.13 8.19 62.87
C PHE A 5 3.92 9.18 61.72
N SER A 6 4.96 9.28 60.92
CA SER A 6 5.02 10.06 59.69
C SER A 6 4.39 9.30 58.54
N ALA A 7 3.81 10.06 57.61
CA ALA A 7 3.03 9.65 56.47
C ALA A 7 3.80 8.83 55.42
N LEU A 8 3.07 8.02 54.64
CA LEU A 8 3.48 7.64 53.30
C LEU A 8 2.24 7.50 52.39
N VAL A 9 1.82 8.62 51.80
CA VAL A 9 0.89 8.63 50.67
C VAL A 9 1.73 8.46 49.41
N LEU A 10 1.68 7.26 48.82
CA LEU A 10 2.39 6.93 47.59
C LEU A 10 1.55 7.41 46.40
N THR A 11 1.86 8.62 45.91
CA THR A 11 1.23 9.18 44.71
C THR A 11 1.71 8.42 43.48
N VAL A 12 0.84 7.61 42.90
CA VAL A 12 1.06 6.92 41.61
C VAL A 12 1.09 7.98 40.50
N LEU A 13 2.29 8.30 40.02
CA LEU A 13 2.49 9.21 38.89
C LEU A 13 2.17 8.45 37.60
N CYS A 14 0.96 8.65 37.07
CA CYS A 14 0.57 8.15 35.76
C CYS A 14 1.50 8.72 34.67
N ILE A 15 2.11 7.82 33.90
CA ILE A 15 2.91 8.12 32.72
C ILE A 15 1.95 8.59 31.60
N THR A 16 1.65 9.88 31.56
CA THR A 16 0.86 10.53 30.47
C THR A 16 1.70 11.49 29.63
N SER A 17 3.02 11.39 29.68
CA SER A 17 3.95 12.35 29.04
C SER A 17 4.12 12.19 27.52
N ALA A 18 3.63 11.11 26.91
CA ALA A 18 3.78 10.91 25.47
C ALA A 18 2.77 11.71 24.62
N PHE A 19 1.55 11.93 25.11
CA PHE A 19 0.51 12.65 24.35
C PHE A 19 0.60 14.18 24.46
N ALA A 20 1.22 14.69 25.53
CA ALA A 20 1.36 16.14 25.74
C ALA A 20 2.41 16.76 24.79
N GLY A 21 3.47 16.02 24.46
CA GLY A 21 4.54 16.49 23.56
C GLY A 21 4.02 16.77 22.15
N ASP A 22 3.33 15.82 21.53
CA ASP A 22 2.87 15.93 20.15
C ASP A 22 1.94 17.12 19.91
N ALA A 23 1.04 17.41 20.87
CA ALA A 23 0.10 18.51 20.78
C ALA A 23 0.80 19.88 20.87
N ALA A 24 1.81 20.01 21.75
CA ALA A 24 2.61 21.21 21.88
C ALA A 24 3.45 21.47 20.62
N VAL A 25 4.09 20.42 20.08
CA VAL A 25 4.84 20.52 18.81
C VAL A 25 3.91 20.92 17.67
N LYS A 26 2.69 20.36 17.60
CA LYS A 26 1.71 20.75 16.59
C LYS A 26 1.35 22.23 16.66
N GLN A 27 1.13 22.77 17.86
CA GLN A 27 0.85 24.20 18.03
C GLN A 27 2.05 25.05 17.62
N ALA A 28 3.26 24.67 18.00
CA ALA A 28 4.49 25.37 17.62
C ALA A 28 4.67 25.40 16.09
N VAL A 29 4.50 24.25 15.43
CA VAL A 29 4.54 24.17 13.96
C VAL A 29 3.45 25.02 13.32
N GLN A 30 2.22 25.00 13.84
CA GLN A 30 1.13 25.82 13.31
C GLN A 30 1.38 27.32 13.48
N ALA A 31 2.04 27.73 14.56
CA ALA A 31 2.41 29.14 14.79
C ALA A 31 3.45 29.62 13.76
N ARG A 32 4.41 28.76 13.39
CA ARG A 32 5.43 29.08 12.36
C ARG A 32 4.89 28.95 10.94
N LEU A 33 3.96 28.02 10.72
CA LEU A 33 3.35 27.71 9.41
C LEU A 33 1.81 27.77 9.49
N PRO A 34 1.19 28.98 9.58
CA PRO A 34 -0.25 29.11 9.84
C PRO A 34 -1.15 28.46 8.77
N ASN A 35 -0.65 28.36 7.53
CA ASN A 35 -1.40 27.81 6.40
C ASN A 35 -1.10 26.32 6.14
N ALA A 36 -0.21 25.69 6.93
CA ALA A 36 0.12 24.28 6.73
C ALA A 36 -1.02 23.39 7.23
N VAL A 37 -1.42 22.43 6.40
CA VAL A 37 -2.33 21.35 6.80
C VAL A 37 -1.49 20.22 7.39
N ILE A 38 -1.47 20.11 8.71
CA ILE A 38 -0.72 19.05 9.42
C ILE A 38 -1.60 17.80 9.51
N LYS A 39 -1.17 16.71 8.86
CA LYS A 39 -1.84 15.40 8.93
C LYS A 39 -1.50 14.63 10.19
N SER A 40 -0.22 14.60 10.55
CA SER A 40 0.27 13.92 11.74
C SER A 40 1.62 14.50 12.15
N ILE A 41 1.90 14.41 13.45
CA ILE A 41 3.22 14.63 14.04
C ILE A 41 3.55 13.39 14.87
N ALA A 42 4.80 12.97 14.85
CA ALA A 42 5.27 11.86 15.66
C ALA A 42 6.74 12.08 16.06
N PRO A 43 7.19 11.60 17.21
CA PRO A 43 8.61 11.60 17.55
C PRO A 43 9.37 10.59 16.68
N THR A 44 10.61 10.91 16.35
CA THR A 44 11.54 9.99 15.70
C THR A 44 12.47 9.33 16.73
N PRO A 45 13.15 8.23 16.38
CA PRO A 45 14.16 7.61 17.24
C PRO A 45 15.43 8.44 17.46
N TYR A 46 15.57 9.60 16.80
CA TYR A 46 16.81 10.38 16.79
C TYR A 46 16.65 11.74 17.46
N ALA A 47 17.46 11.98 18.50
CA ALA A 47 17.79 13.29 19.08
C ALA A 47 16.60 14.26 19.33
N GLY A 48 15.43 13.74 19.73
CA GLY A 48 14.26 14.57 20.03
C GLY A 48 13.62 15.22 18.80
N LEU A 49 13.97 14.75 17.60
CA LEU A 49 13.42 15.21 16.34
C LEU A 49 12.02 14.63 16.15
N TYR A 50 11.08 15.46 15.70
CA TYR A 50 9.73 15.09 15.32
C TYR A 50 9.59 15.06 13.81
N GLU A 51 8.89 14.06 13.30
CA GLU A 51 8.39 14.07 11.93
C GLU A 51 7.08 14.84 11.85
N VAL A 52 6.93 15.66 10.81
CA VAL A 52 5.71 16.39 10.49
C VAL A 52 5.28 15.99 9.09
N VAL A 53 4.06 15.46 9.01
CA VAL A 53 3.46 15.03 7.74
C VAL A 53 2.43 16.05 7.30
N THR A 54 2.54 16.50 6.06
CA THR A 54 1.54 17.32 5.37
C THR A 54 0.96 16.56 4.17
N PRO A 55 -0.05 17.10 3.46
CA PRO A 55 -0.50 16.52 2.20
C PRO A 55 0.57 16.44 1.11
N ARG A 56 1.60 17.31 1.15
CA ARG A 56 2.59 17.45 0.09
C ARG A 56 3.93 16.78 0.42
N GLU A 57 4.33 16.82 1.69
CA GLU A 57 5.68 16.44 2.10
C GLU A 57 5.74 15.89 3.52
N LEU A 58 6.89 15.29 3.85
CA LEU A 58 7.29 14.92 5.20
C LEU A 58 8.59 15.68 5.47
N PHE A 59 8.63 16.43 6.57
CA PHE A 59 9.81 17.13 7.05
C PHE A 59 9.98 16.87 8.54
N TYR A 60 11.08 17.36 9.10
CA TYR A 60 11.43 17.16 10.49
C TYR A 60 11.62 18.48 11.22
N THR A 61 11.39 18.46 12.54
CA THR A 61 11.53 19.64 13.39
C THR A 61 11.88 19.26 14.82
N ASP A 62 12.44 20.20 15.57
CA ASP A 62 12.65 20.08 17.02
C ASP A 62 11.35 20.35 17.79
N ALA A 63 11.33 20.13 19.10
CA ALA A 63 10.11 20.22 19.90
C ALA A 63 9.48 21.63 19.93
N GLN A 64 10.28 22.67 19.72
CA GLN A 64 9.88 24.07 19.72
C GLN A 64 9.51 24.59 18.33
N ALA A 65 9.69 23.76 17.29
CA ALA A 65 9.55 24.13 15.89
C ALA A 65 10.42 25.33 15.47
N ASP A 66 11.63 25.43 16.03
CA ASP A 66 12.58 26.50 15.71
C ASP A 66 13.40 26.18 14.44
N PHE A 67 13.59 24.90 14.15
CA PHE A 67 14.33 24.43 12.97
C PHE A 67 13.52 23.42 12.16
N PHE A 68 13.64 23.51 10.83
CA PHE A 68 13.05 22.55 9.90
C PHE A 68 14.13 21.88 9.06
N PHE A 69 14.06 20.56 8.96
CA PHE A 69 14.94 19.76 8.10
C PHE A 69 14.12 19.05 7.03
N VAL A 70 14.53 19.21 5.77
CA VAL A 70 13.92 18.54 4.63
C VAL A 70 14.93 17.54 4.08
N GLY A 71 14.53 16.27 3.99
CA GLY A 71 15.42 15.20 3.53
C GLY A 71 15.01 13.82 4.04
N SER A 72 15.96 12.90 4.05
CA SER A 72 15.78 11.55 4.59
C SER A 72 16.51 11.36 5.91
N LEU A 73 15.80 10.85 6.92
CA LEU A 73 16.38 10.32 8.14
C LEU A 73 16.76 8.86 7.91
N ILE A 74 18.06 8.62 7.75
CA ILE A 74 18.62 7.28 7.57
C ILE A 74 19.29 6.85 8.87
N ASP A 75 18.87 5.72 9.42
CA ASP A 75 19.59 5.07 10.51
C ASP A 75 20.90 4.51 9.95
N ALA A 76 22.02 5.14 10.27
CA ALA A 76 23.34 4.75 9.78
C ALA A 76 23.80 3.36 10.27
N LYS A 77 23.22 2.82 11.35
CA LYS A 77 23.59 1.48 11.85
C LYS A 77 22.97 0.37 11.00
N THR A 78 21.72 0.55 10.60
CA THR A 78 20.95 -0.44 9.83
C THR A 78 20.83 -0.09 8.35
N MET A 79 21.29 1.11 7.97
CA MET A 79 21.09 1.74 6.67
C MET A 79 19.61 1.85 6.25
N ARG A 80 18.70 1.84 7.22
CA ARG A 80 17.26 1.96 6.98
C ARG A 80 16.87 3.42 6.80
N ASN A 81 16.17 3.71 5.70
CA ASN A 81 15.59 5.03 5.46
C ASN A 81 14.23 5.13 6.15
N LEU A 82 14.21 5.69 7.36
CA LEU A 82 13.01 5.82 8.19
C LEU A 82 11.97 6.73 7.53
N THR A 83 12.40 7.77 6.81
CA THR A 83 11.50 8.62 6.03
C THR A 83 10.77 7.83 4.96
N GLN A 84 11.51 7.00 4.22
CA GLN A 84 10.92 6.18 3.17
C GLN A 84 9.93 5.17 3.75
N GLU A 85 10.31 4.45 4.81
CA GLU A 85 9.42 3.51 5.48
C GLU A 85 8.14 4.18 5.97
N ARG A 86 8.25 5.40 6.52
CA ARG A 86 7.09 6.18 6.94
C ARG A 86 6.20 6.58 5.77
N MET A 87 6.79 7.08 4.69
CA MET A 87 6.05 7.41 3.48
C MET A 87 5.33 6.20 2.88
N GLU A 88 5.98 5.03 2.89
CA GLU A 88 5.39 3.78 2.43
C GLU A 88 4.23 3.35 3.34
N ALA A 89 4.40 3.41 4.66
CA ALA A 89 3.33 3.12 5.62
C ALA A 89 2.09 4.00 5.41
N MET A 90 2.28 5.30 5.14
CA MET A 90 1.18 6.22 4.84
C MET A 90 0.50 5.97 3.50
N ARG A 91 1.20 5.35 2.54
CA ARG A 91 0.66 4.99 1.22
C ARG A 91 0.02 3.61 1.21
N ARG A 92 0.05 2.87 2.33
CA ARG A 92 -0.52 1.52 2.39
C ARG A 92 -2.01 1.54 2.06
N VAL A 93 -2.39 0.63 1.18
CA VAL A 93 -3.77 0.36 0.83
C VAL A 93 -4.37 -0.55 1.87
N ARG A 94 -5.59 -0.25 2.30
CA ARG A 94 -6.37 -1.16 3.13
C ARG A 94 -6.80 -2.40 2.33
N PHE A 95 -5.93 -3.40 2.31
CA PHE A 95 -6.07 -4.59 1.48
C PHE A 95 -7.43 -5.27 1.65
N ASP A 96 -7.86 -5.51 2.88
CA ASP A 96 -9.14 -6.17 3.16
C ASP A 96 -10.38 -5.32 2.87
N ARG A 97 -10.21 -4.03 2.54
CA ARG A 97 -11.29 -3.16 2.06
C ARG A 97 -11.37 -3.09 0.53
N LEU A 98 -10.51 -3.80 -0.19
CA LEU A 98 -10.56 -3.84 -1.65
C LEU A 98 -11.80 -4.64 -2.11
N PRO A 99 -12.53 -4.17 -3.14
CA PRO A 99 -13.74 -4.82 -3.61
C PRO A 99 -13.39 -6.02 -4.51
N PHE A 100 -12.96 -7.13 -3.90
CA PHE A 100 -12.49 -8.33 -4.61
C PHE A 100 -13.50 -8.91 -5.62
N ALA A 101 -14.81 -8.64 -5.44
CA ALA A 101 -15.85 -9.02 -6.40
C ALA A 101 -15.71 -8.36 -7.78
N LEU A 102 -14.94 -7.27 -7.90
CA LEU A 102 -14.64 -6.62 -9.18
C LEU A 102 -13.43 -7.25 -9.89
N ALA A 103 -12.72 -8.18 -9.26
CA ALA A 103 -11.51 -8.79 -9.80
C ALA A 103 -11.78 -10.16 -10.42
N LEU A 104 -10.88 -10.57 -11.31
CA LEU A 104 -10.69 -11.97 -11.67
C LEU A 104 -9.94 -12.67 -10.53
N LYS A 105 -10.56 -13.68 -9.91
CA LYS A 105 -9.92 -14.47 -8.85
C LYS A 105 -9.31 -15.74 -9.43
N MET A 106 -7.98 -15.82 -9.43
CA MET A 106 -7.21 -17.00 -9.81
C MET A 106 -6.58 -17.62 -8.57
N VAL A 107 -6.61 -18.95 -8.45
CA VAL A 107 -6.11 -19.68 -7.28
C VAL A 107 -5.11 -20.73 -7.74
N HIS A 108 -3.88 -20.65 -7.22
CA HIS A 108 -2.79 -21.60 -7.42
C HIS A 108 -2.60 -22.42 -6.14
N GLY A 109 -2.65 -23.75 -6.26
CA GLY A 109 -2.60 -24.65 -5.10
C GLY A 109 -3.73 -24.36 -4.10
N ASN A 110 -3.39 -24.28 -2.81
CA ASN A 110 -4.33 -23.98 -1.72
C ASN A 110 -4.59 -22.46 -1.50
N GLY A 111 -3.88 -21.57 -2.18
CA GLY A 111 -4.23 -20.15 -2.26
C GLY A 111 -4.17 -19.32 -0.96
N GLN A 112 -3.40 -19.73 0.05
CA GLN A 112 -3.28 -19.07 1.35
C GLN A 112 -2.70 -17.65 1.26
N ARG A 113 -1.71 -17.45 0.38
CA ARG A 113 -1.16 -16.11 0.13
C ARG A 113 -2.08 -15.36 -0.82
N ARG A 114 -2.20 -14.05 -0.64
CA ARG A 114 -3.10 -13.20 -1.44
C ARG A 114 -2.31 -12.10 -2.12
N LEU A 115 -2.66 -11.79 -3.36
CA LEU A 115 -2.07 -10.69 -4.12
C LEU A 115 -3.16 -10.01 -4.92
N VAL A 116 -3.13 -8.69 -5.00
CA VAL A 116 -3.96 -7.91 -5.91
C VAL A 116 -3.08 -7.37 -7.03
N VAL A 117 -3.57 -7.45 -8.26
CA VAL A 117 -2.85 -6.93 -9.43
C VAL A 117 -3.81 -6.07 -10.26
N PHE A 118 -3.46 -4.81 -10.46
CA PHE A 118 -4.07 -3.97 -11.50
C PHE A 118 -3.32 -4.23 -12.80
N SER A 119 -4.01 -4.77 -13.80
CA SER A 119 -3.38 -5.32 -15.01
C SER A 119 -4.10 -4.85 -16.27
N ASP A 120 -3.33 -4.47 -17.28
CA ASP A 120 -3.80 -4.09 -18.60
C ASP A 120 -3.55 -5.26 -19.57
N PRO A 121 -4.57 -5.73 -20.34
CA PRO A 121 -4.42 -6.84 -21.28
C PRO A 121 -3.36 -6.60 -22.38
N ASP A 122 -3.09 -5.35 -22.75
CA ASP A 122 -2.11 -5.03 -23.80
C ASP A 122 -0.74 -4.64 -23.25
N CYS A 123 -0.59 -4.51 -21.93
CA CYS A 123 0.69 -4.16 -21.32
C CYS A 123 1.69 -5.34 -21.39
N PRO A 124 2.87 -5.16 -22.01
CA PRO A 124 3.87 -6.23 -22.12
C PRO A 124 4.43 -6.67 -20.76
N TYR A 125 4.60 -5.73 -19.81
CA TYR A 125 5.02 -6.07 -18.45
C TYR A 125 3.95 -6.82 -17.65
N CYS A 126 2.67 -6.60 -17.94
CA CYS A 126 1.59 -7.42 -17.37
C CYS A 126 1.67 -8.86 -17.87
N LYS A 127 1.91 -9.07 -19.18
CA LYS A 127 2.11 -10.41 -19.76
C LYS A 127 3.31 -11.12 -19.14
N ARG A 128 4.41 -10.41 -18.94
CA ARG A 128 5.60 -10.94 -18.23
C ARG A 128 5.27 -11.31 -16.78
N LEU A 129 4.51 -10.48 -16.06
CA LEU A 129 4.12 -10.78 -14.69
C LEU A 129 3.22 -12.02 -14.61
N GLU A 130 2.27 -12.20 -15.53
CA GLU A 130 1.41 -13.40 -15.59
C GLU A 130 2.21 -14.69 -15.76
N ALA A 131 3.31 -14.65 -16.52
CA ALA A 131 4.24 -15.78 -16.64
C ALA A 131 5.00 -16.07 -15.33
N GLU A 132 5.33 -15.05 -14.54
CA GLU A 132 5.96 -15.22 -13.22
C GLU A 132 4.97 -15.74 -12.17
N LEU A 133 3.71 -15.27 -12.19
CA LEU A 133 2.66 -15.69 -11.25
C LEU A 133 2.32 -17.18 -11.39
N GLU A 134 2.40 -17.74 -12.60
CA GLU A 134 2.19 -19.18 -12.85
C GLU A 134 3.21 -20.07 -12.13
N LYS A 135 4.42 -19.55 -11.91
CA LYS A 135 5.51 -20.26 -11.24
C LYS A 135 5.33 -20.30 -9.72
N ILE A 136 4.35 -19.57 -9.19
CA ILE A 136 4.11 -19.45 -7.75
C ILE A 136 2.96 -20.37 -7.33
N ASN A 137 3.26 -21.31 -6.43
CA ASN A 137 2.26 -22.13 -5.77
C ASN A 137 1.67 -21.42 -4.54
N ASN A 138 0.52 -21.90 -4.05
CA ASN A 138 -0.11 -21.37 -2.82
C ASN A 138 -0.37 -19.86 -2.88
N LEU A 139 -1.03 -19.40 -3.95
CA LEU A 139 -1.31 -17.99 -4.20
C LEU A 139 -2.71 -17.79 -4.77
N THR A 140 -3.49 -16.92 -4.15
CA THR A 140 -4.69 -16.33 -4.73
C THR A 140 -4.37 -14.97 -5.32
N VAL A 141 -4.53 -14.82 -6.63
CA VAL A 141 -4.36 -13.55 -7.35
C VAL A 141 -5.74 -12.96 -7.66
N TYR A 142 -5.94 -11.71 -7.25
CA TYR A 142 -7.10 -10.90 -7.60
C TYR A 142 -6.69 -9.88 -8.66
N THR A 143 -6.93 -10.21 -9.93
CA THR A 143 -6.59 -9.35 -11.06
C THR A 143 -7.72 -8.40 -11.39
N PHE A 144 -7.52 -7.12 -11.13
CA PHE A 144 -8.38 -6.02 -11.54
C PHE A 144 -8.01 -5.60 -12.97
N LEU A 145 -8.92 -5.85 -13.92
CA LEU A 145 -8.73 -5.43 -15.32
C LEU A 145 -8.74 -3.90 -15.40
N TYR A 146 -7.57 -3.31 -15.62
CA TYR A 146 -7.33 -1.88 -15.64
C TYR A 146 -6.66 -1.48 -16.97
N PRO A 147 -7.42 -1.48 -18.08
CA PRO A 147 -6.89 -1.02 -19.36
C PRO A 147 -6.62 0.49 -19.29
N ILE A 148 -5.49 0.93 -19.86
CA ILE A 148 -5.07 2.34 -19.95
C ILE A 148 -5.19 2.78 -21.42
N PRO A 149 -6.33 3.35 -21.86
CA PRO A 149 -6.60 3.60 -23.28
C PRO A 149 -5.62 4.58 -23.93
N SER A 150 -5.06 5.51 -23.16
CA SER A 150 -4.06 6.47 -23.64
C SER A 150 -2.74 5.83 -24.03
N LEU A 151 -2.43 4.65 -23.47
CA LEU A 151 -1.23 3.86 -23.83
C LEU A 151 -1.59 2.68 -24.73
N HIS A 152 -2.73 2.06 -24.50
CA HIS A 152 -3.20 0.88 -25.22
C HIS A 152 -4.66 1.04 -25.69
N PRO A 153 -4.90 1.68 -26.85
CA PRO A 153 -6.24 1.99 -27.34
C PRO A 153 -7.16 0.76 -27.49
N THR A 154 -6.61 -0.42 -27.76
CA THR A 154 -7.37 -1.66 -27.94
C THR A 154 -7.68 -2.41 -26.63
N ALA A 155 -6.99 -2.06 -25.54
CA ALA A 155 -7.08 -2.77 -24.27
C ALA A 155 -8.50 -2.78 -23.67
N PRO A 156 -9.30 -1.69 -23.73
CA PRO A 156 -10.66 -1.69 -23.20
C PRO A 156 -11.57 -2.71 -23.88
N ALA A 157 -11.46 -2.87 -25.20
CA ALA A 157 -12.27 -3.86 -25.92
C ALA A 157 -11.89 -5.29 -25.52
N LYS A 158 -10.59 -5.57 -25.38
CA LYS A 158 -10.06 -6.86 -24.93
C LYS A 158 -10.46 -7.18 -23.49
N ALA A 159 -10.34 -6.20 -22.59
CA ALA A 159 -10.78 -6.35 -21.20
C ALA A 159 -12.28 -6.67 -21.12
N ARG A 160 -13.13 -6.02 -21.94
CA ARG A 160 -14.56 -6.35 -22.03
C ARG A 160 -14.79 -7.76 -22.57
N ALA A 161 -14.07 -8.16 -23.61
CA ALA A 161 -14.16 -9.52 -24.18
C ALA A 161 -13.82 -10.59 -23.15
N ILE A 162 -12.71 -10.41 -22.42
CA ILE A 162 -12.27 -11.32 -21.35
C ILE A 162 -13.29 -11.35 -20.21
N TRP A 163 -13.76 -10.20 -19.76
CA TRP A 163 -14.75 -10.13 -18.67
C TRP A 163 -16.10 -10.76 -19.05
N CYS A 164 -16.54 -10.62 -20.30
CA CYS A 164 -17.79 -11.21 -20.75
C CYS A 164 -17.67 -12.68 -21.19
N ALA A 165 -16.48 -13.27 -21.15
CA ALA A 165 -16.31 -14.68 -21.49
C ALA A 165 -17.02 -15.59 -20.48
N ARG A 166 -17.53 -16.73 -20.96
CA ARG A 166 -18.15 -17.78 -20.12
C ARG A 166 -17.21 -18.24 -19.00
N ASN A 167 -15.92 -18.37 -19.31
CA ASN A 167 -14.87 -18.58 -18.31
C ASN A 167 -13.86 -17.43 -18.42
N ARG A 168 -14.01 -16.45 -17.53
CA ARG A 168 -13.19 -15.21 -17.51
C ARG A 168 -11.72 -15.49 -17.21
N ILE A 169 -11.44 -16.45 -16.32
CA ILE A 169 -10.07 -16.81 -15.93
C ILE A 169 -9.34 -17.44 -17.10
N LYS A 170 -9.94 -18.45 -17.73
CA LYS A 170 -9.37 -19.09 -18.92
C LYS A 170 -9.18 -18.10 -20.08
N ALA A 171 -10.13 -17.18 -20.27
CA ALA A 171 -10.02 -16.14 -21.30
C ALA A 171 -8.85 -15.17 -21.02
N TRP A 172 -8.66 -14.78 -19.76
CA TRP A 172 -7.53 -13.96 -19.33
C TRP A 172 -6.21 -14.67 -19.56
N GLU A 173 -6.03 -15.90 -19.07
CA GLU A 173 -4.80 -16.68 -19.23
C GLU A 173 -4.47 -16.92 -20.70
N THR A 174 -5.48 -17.30 -21.49
CA THR A 174 -5.30 -17.57 -22.92
C THR A 174 -4.86 -16.31 -23.67
N TRP A 175 -5.43 -15.15 -23.33
CA TRP A 175 -5.01 -13.89 -23.92
C TRP A 175 -3.59 -13.49 -23.48
N MET A 176 -3.33 -13.52 -22.17
CA MET A 176 -2.06 -13.03 -21.61
C MET A 176 -0.87 -13.91 -21.97
N ARG A 177 -1.07 -15.23 -22.11
CA ARG A 177 0.00 -16.19 -22.39
C ARG A 177 0.08 -16.58 -23.87
N ARG A 178 -1.05 -16.67 -24.57
CA ARG A 178 -1.12 -17.21 -25.94
C ARG A 178 -1.59 -16.18 -26.98
N GLY A 179 -2.02 -15.00 -26.56
CA GLY A 179 -2.48 -13.95 -27.48
C GLY A 179 -3.81 -14.25 -28.17
N VAL A 180 -4.61 -15.19 -27.64
CA VAL A 180 -5.90 -15.57 -28.26
C VAL A 180 -7.06 -15.01 -27.43
N LEU A 181 -7.93 -14.22 -28.07
CA LEU A 181 -9.12 -13.64 -27.44
C LEU A 181 -10.31 -14.62 -27.46
N PRO A 182 -11.23 -14.51 -26.50
CA PRO A 182 -12.50 -15.24 -26.56
C PRO A 182 -13.30 -14.82 -27.81
N ARG A 183 -13.92 -15.81 -28.47
CA ARG A 183 -14.80 -15.60 -29.63
C ARG A 183 -16.17 -15.06 -29.19
N GLY A 184 -16.83 -14.31 -30.06
CA GLY A 184 -18.17 -13.77 -29.84
C GLY A 184 -18.19 -12.31 -29.39
N LYS A 185 -19.39 -11.71 -29.35
CA LYS A 185 -19.57 -10.31 -28.94
C LYS A 185 -19.63 -10.21 -27.42
N ALA A 186 -18.88 -9.28 -26.82
CA ALA A 186 -18.94 -8.96 -25.39
C ALA A 186 -20.25 -8.22 -25.05
N ARG A 187 -21.33 -8.96 -24.82
CA ARG A 187 -22.64 -8.42 -24.43
C ARG A 187 -22.90 -8.70 -22.95
N CYS A 188 -22.20 -7.99 -22.06
CA CYS A 188 -22.44 -8.06 -20.62
C CYS A 188 -22.06 -6.75 -19.92
N ALA A 189 -22.58 -6.53 -18.72
CA ALA A 189 -22.11 -5.43 -17.87
C ALA A 189 -20.69 -5.72 -17.36
N THR A 190 -19.82 -4.71 -17.39
CA THR A 190 -18.42 -4.85 -16.95
C THR A 190 -18.11 -3.88 -15.81
N PRO A 191 -17.24 -4.24 -14.85
CA PRO A 191 -16.87 -3.37 -13.73
C PRO A 191 -15.76 -2.38 -14.09
N LEU A 192 -15.31 -2.29 -15.34
CA LEU A 192 -14.08 -1.57 -15.74
C LEU A 192 -14.08 -0.10 -15.26
N ALA A 193 -15.21 0.60 -15.35
CA ALA A 193 -15.33 1.97 -14.84
C ALA A 193 -15.19 2.05 -13.30
N LYS A 194 -15.72 1.05 -12.56
CA LYS A 194 -15.57 0.96 -11.10
C LYS A 194 -14.12 0.67 -10.72
N ILE A 195 -13.45 -0.21 -11.48
CA ILE A 195 -12.03 -0.53 -11.31
C ILE A 195 -11.17 0.71 -11.56
N ALA A 196 -11.43 1.47 -12.63
CA ALA A 196 -10.68 2.69 -12.94
C ALA A 196 -10.80 3.74 -11.81
N ARG A 197 -12.01 3.91 -11.23
CA ARG A 197 -12.20 4.79 -10.06
C ARG A 197 -11.47 4.30 -8.82
N LEU A 198 -11.45 2.98 -8.57
CA LEU A 198 -10.67 2.39 -7.48
C LEU A 198 -9.18 2.64 -7.67
N ALA A 199 -8.67 2.38 -8.87
CA ALA A 199 -7.27 2.59 -9.25
C ALA A 199 -6.85 4.05 -9.02
N ALA A 200 -7.66 5.01 -9.46
CA ALA A 200 -7.43 6.44 -9.20
C ALA A 200 -7.45 6.76 -7.69
N LYS A 201 -8.42 6.22 -6.93
CA LYS A 201 -8.53 6.44 -5.48
C LYS A 201 -7.31 5.97 -4.71
N ILE A 202 -6.72 4.85 -5.09
CA ILE A 202 -5.50 4.30 -4.47
C ILE A 202 -4.21 4.70 -5.21
N ARG A 203 -4.30 5.65 -6.15
CA ARG A 203 -3.18 6.23 -6.90
C ARG A 203 -2.34 5.23 -7.69
N VAL A 204 -3.00 4.24 -8.31
CA VAL A 204 -2.35 3.38 -9.32
C VAL A 204 -1.94 4.25 -10.51
N SER A 205 -0.63 4.39 -10.71
CA SER A 205 -0.03 5.24 -11.75
C SER A 205 0.35 4.49 -13.03
N GLY A 206 0.26 3.16 -13.04
CA GLY A 206 0.62 2.34 -14.20
C GLY A 206 0.24 0.87 -14.01
N THR A 207 0.61 0.04 -14.98
CA THR A 207 0.38 -1.41 -14.91
C THR A 207 1.66 -2.19 -15.27
N PRO A 208 1.95 -3.33 -14.64
CA PRO A 208 1.18 -3.89 -13.52
C PRO A 208 1.41 -3.07 -12.24
N THR A 209 0.39 -2.95 -11.40
CA THR A 209 0.56 -2.49 -10.00
C THR A 209 0.07 -3.59 -9.06
N LEU A 210 0.95 -3.99 -8.15
CA LEU A 210 0.76 -5.06 -7.19
C LEU A 210 0.41 -4.44 -5.83
N VAL A 211 -0.62 -4.97 -5.18
CA VAL A 211 -0.94 -4.63 -3.79
C VAL A 211 -0.85 -5.89 -2.95
N PHE A 212 -0.02 -5.84 -1.91
CA PHE A 212 0.28 -6.95 -1.02
C PHE A 212 -0.67 -6.96 0.20
N PRO A 213 -0.79 -8.09 0.92
CA PRO A 213 -1.71 -8.23 2.07
C PRO A 213 -1.48 -7.22 3.21
N ASP A 214 -0.25 -6.78 3.41
CA ASP A 214 0.14 -5.75 4.38
C ASP A 214 -0.20 -4.32 3.92
N GLY A 215 -0.78 -4.20 2.71
CA GLY A 215 -1.16 -2.94 2.09
C GLY A 215 -0.07 -2.27 1.28
N HIS A 216 1.15 -2.82 1.25
CA HIS A 216 2.22 -2.29 0.42
C HIS A 216 1.86 -2.34 -1.07
N VAL A 217 2.22 -1.29 -1.81
CA VAL A 217 1.93 -1.13 -3.25
C VAL A 217 3.25 -1.06 -4.02
N VAL A 218 3.39 -1.91 -5.03
CA VAL A 218 4.51 -1.87 -5.99
C VAL A 218 4.00 -1.64 -7.39
N THR A 219 4.53 -0.63 -8.06
CA THR A 219 4.28 -0.38 -9.47
C THR A 219 5.41 -0.97 -10.31
N GLY A 220 5.04 -1.64 -11.39
CA GLY A 220 5.96 -2.27 -12.33
C GLY A 220 6.07 -3.78 -12.16
N PHE A 221 6.79 -4.40 -13.10
CA PHE A 221 7.06 -5.83 -13.11
C PHE A 221 7.99 -6.24 -11.97
N VAL A 222 7.71 -7.40 -11.37
CA VAL A 222 8.51 -8.01 -10.31
C VAL A 222 8.81 -9.46 -10.70
N PRO A 223 10.10 -9.87 -10.82
CA PRO A 223 10.47 -11.28 -11.05
C PRO A 223 10.06 -12.20 -9.89
N VAL A 224 9.79 -13.47 -10.17
CA VAL A 224 9.28 -14.47 -9.22
C VAL A 224 10.11 -14.56 -7.94
N ALA A 225 11.44 -14.56 -8.04
CA ALA A 225 12.33 -14.66 -6.88
C ALA A 225 12.15 -13.49 -5.90
N ARG A 226 11.93 -12.28 -6.43
CA ARG A 226 11.65 -11.09 -5.61
C ARG A 226 10.20 -11.12 -5.11
N LEU A 227 9.26 -11.52 -5.97
CA LEU A 227 7.84 -11.59 -5.63
C LEU A 227 7.57 -12.57 -4.47
N GLU A 228 8.22 -13.74 -4.48
CA GLU A 228 8.18 -14.74 -3.38
C GLU A 228 8.63 -14.13 -2.04
N LYS A 229 9.78 -13.44 -2.01
CA LYS A 229 10.28 -12.76 -0.81
C LYS A 229 9.28 -11.73 -0.29
N MET A 230 8.71 -10.93 -1.18
CA MET A 230 7.75 -9.89 -0.83
C MET A 230 6.42 -10.46 -0.34
N LEU A 231 5.92 -11.54 -0.96
CA LEU A 231 4.70 -12.23 -0.52
C LEU A 231 4.86 -12.81 0.88
N ASN A 232 6.02 -13.42 1.17
CA ASN A 232 6.28 -14.01 2.49
C ASN A 232 6.37 -12.93 3.58
N ALA A 233 7.12 -11.86 3.31
CA ALA A 233 7.23 -10.73 4.24
C ALA A 233 5.87 -10.07 4.50
N ALA A 234 5.10 -9.78 3.44
CA ALA A 234 3.80 -9.14 3.56
C ALA A 234 2.75 -10.03 4.23
N THR A 235 2.78 -11.34 3.99
CA THR A 235 1.86 -12.27 4.65
C THR A 235 2.14 -12.34 6.15
N ALA A 236 3.41 -12.41 6.55
CA ALA A 236 3.81 -12.38 7.96
C ALA A 236 3.42 -11.05 8.63
N ALA A 237 3.70 -9.92 7.97
CA ALA A 237 3.34 -8.60 8.49
C ALA A 237 1.82 -8.40 8.63
N ALA A 238 1.03 -8.88 7.66
CA ALA A 238 -0.43 -8.82 7.72
C ALA A 238 -1.01 -9.72 8.82
N ALA A 239 -0.39 -10.86 9.10
CA ALA A 239 -0.77 -11.73 10.21
C ALA A 239 -0.48 -11.09 11.57
N ALA A 240 0.66 -10.40 11.71
CA ALA A 240 1.04 -9.71 12.94
C ALA A 240 0.22 -8.44 13.24
N ALA A 241 -0.48 -7.88 12.25
CA ALA A 241 -1.31 -6.68 12.39
C ALA A 241 -2.79 -6.98 12.71
N LYS A 242 -3.17 -8.25 12.82
CA LYS A 242 -4.50 -8.71 13.26
C LYS A 242 -4.48 -9.04 14.74
#